data_AF-A0A353JB40-F1
#
_entry.id   AF-A0A353JB40-F1
#
_cell.length_a   1.000
_cell.length_b   1.000
_cell.length_c   1.000
_cell.angle_alpha   90.00
_cell.angle_beta   90.00
_cell.angle_gamma   90.00
#
_symmetry.space_group_name_H-M   'P 1'
#
loop_
_entity.id
_entity.type
_entity.pdbx_description
1 polymer ?
#
loop_
_entity_poly.entity_id
_entity_poly.type
_entity_poly.pdbx_seq_one_letter_code
_entity_poly.pdbx_strand_id
1 'polypeptide(L)'
;MIKIVTSFNSSIPSVRKVSNWLKNDPFHVWKGRDRLVAFFILAGDDAAFAFLPVEDLDLSEQDEGLRVILEATHQQEIEKRDFYKQVYMKLTNILDMLDDLNLQLLAISKETSLDDYTQVEAQVNLYHSKLLDFMNDVFVWRDHKEMGALLGEIKPAATD
;
A
#
# COMPACT_ATOMS: atom_id res chain seq x y z
N MET A 1 4.01 -14.96 15.48
CA MET A 1 3.40 -13.77 14.85
C MET A 1 3.63 -13.78 13.34
N ILE A 2 4.88 -13.74 12.86
CA ILE A 2 5.24 -13.81 11.42
C ILE A 2 4.53 -14.95 10.67
N LYS A 3 4.63 -16.20 11.13
CA LYS A 3 3.98 -17.38 10.48
C LYS A 3 2.45 -17.28 10.37
N ILE A 4 1.78 -16.62 11.31
CA ILE A 4 0.32 -16.46 11.31
C ILE A 4 -0.08 -15.41 10.28
N VAL A 5 0.68 -14.30 10.20
CA VAL A 5 0.51 -13.26 9.18
C VAL A 5 0.76 -13.83 7.79
N THR A 6 1.83 -14.63 7.58
CA THR A 6 2.10 -15.26 6.28
C THR A 6 1.02 -16.25 5.85
N SER A 7 0.47 -17.06 6.78
CA SER A 7 -0.61 -17.99 6.46
C SER A 7 -1.93 -17.27 6.16
N PHE A 8 -2.24 -16.21 6.91
CA PHE A 8 -3.44 -15.40 6.71
C PHE A 8 -3.40 -14.66 5.37
N ASN A 9 -2.26 -14.06 5.02
CA ASN A 9 -2.07 -13.33 3.78
C ASN A 9 -2.12 -14.24 2.54
N SER A 10 -1.73 -15.51 2.66
CA SER A 10 -1.90 -16.49 1.58
C SER A 10 -3.37 -16.85 1.30
N SER A 11 -4.29 -16.60 2.25
CA SER A 11 -5.72 -16.94 2.14
C SER A 11 -6.54 -15.86 1.44
N ILE A 12 -6.04 -14.62 1.40
CA ILE A 12 -6.72 -13.50 0.76
C ILE A 12 -6.49 -13.56 -0.77
N PRO A 13 -7.55 -13.67 -1.60
CA PRO A 13 -7.42 -13.85 -3.05
C PRO A 13 -6.61 -12.74 -3.74
N SER A 14 -6.74 -11.52 -3.23
CA SER A 14 -6.12 -10.33 -3.80
C SER A 14 -4.62 -10.24 -3.47
N VAL A 15 -4.19 -10.53 -2.24
CA VAL A 15 -2.78 -10.75 -1.88
C VAL A 15 -2.17 -11.88 -2.69
N ARG A 16 -2.91 -12.99 -2.82
CA ARG A 16 -2.47 -14.14 -3.61
C ARG A 16 -2.24 -13.76 -5.07
N LYS A 17 -3.05 -12.87 -5.65
CA LYS A 17 -2.87 -12.39 -7.02
C LYS A 17 -1.57 -11.61 -7.19
N VAL A 18 -1.29 -10.63 -6.31
CA VAL A 18 -0.04 -9.85 -6.36
C VAL A 18 1.17 -10.71 -6.04
N SER A 19 1.07 -11.60 -5.05
CA SER A 19 2.11 -12.60 -4.76
C SER A 19 2.35 -13.55 -5.93
N ASN A 20 1.32 -13.95 -6.66
CA ASN A 20 1.45 -14.78 -7.85
C ASN A 20 2.12 -14.02 -9.01
N TRP A 21 1.87 -12.72 -9.17
CA TRP A 21 2.63 -11.90 -10.12
C TRP A 21 4.12 -11.93 -9.77
N LEU A 22 4.48 -11.67 -8.52
CA LEU A 22 5.87 -11.69 -8.06
C LEU A 22 6.56 -13.06 -8.24
N LYS A 23 5.80 -14.16 -8.14
CA LYS A 23 6.34 -15.51 -8.30
C LYS A 23 6.50 -15.94 -9.76
N ASN A 24 5.58 -15.53 -10.63
CA ASN A 24 5.52 -16.00 -12.01
C ASN A 24 6.22 -15.04 -12.99
N ASP A 25 6.25 -13.75 -12.67
CA ASP A 25 6.87 -12.69 -13.46
C ASP A 25 7.61 -11.72 -12.50
N PRO A 26 8.77 -12.13 -11.95
CA PRO A 26 9.50 -11.30 -11.01
C PRO A 26 10.01 -10.00 -11.64
N PHE A 27 10.17 -9.92 -12.95
CA PHE A 27 10.65 -8.70 -13.62
C PHE A 27 9.51 -7.87 -14.23
N HIS A 28 8.30 -8.05 -13.70
CA HIS A 28 7.10 -7.35 -14.14
C HIS A 28 7.26 -5.82 -13.98
N VAL A 29 6.89 -5.07 -15.02
CA VAL A 29 6.85 -3.61 -14.97
C VAL A 29 5.40 -3.16 -14.72
N TRP A 30 5.17 -2.53 -13.58
CA TRP A 30 3.86 -2.20 -13.04
C TRP A 30 3.32 -0.92 -13.68
N LYS A 31 2.62 -1.01 -14.81
CA LYS A 31 2.15 0.20 -15.54
C LYS A 31 0.68 0.50 -15.29
N GLY A 32 0.38 1.79 -15.07
CA GLY A 32 -0.98 2.34 -15.10
C GLY A 32 -1.99 1.57 -14.25
N ARG A 33 -2.82 0.75 -14.91
CA ARG A 33 -3.89 -0.02 -14.28
C ARG A 33 -3.39 -1.04 -13.26
N ASP A 34 -2.19 -1.60 -13.44
CA ASP A 34 -1.66 -2.63 -12.53
C ASP A 34 -1.37 -2.08 -11.13
N ARG A 35 -0.92 -0.82 -11.07
CA ARG A 35 -0.70 -0.08 -9.81
C ARG A 35 -2.01 0.20 -9.09
N LEU A 36 -3.02 0.67 -9.82
CA LEU A 36 -4.36 0.89 -9.26
C LEU A 36 -4.98 -0.43 -8.78
N VAL A 37 -4.81 -1.51 -9.53
CA VAL A 37 -5.29 -2.83 -9.14
C VAL A 37 -4.58 -3.29 -7.85
N ALA A 38 -3.24 -3.16 -7.76
CA ALA A 38 -2.51 -3.48 -6.53
C ALA A 38 -2.99 -2.62 -5.35
N PHE A 39 -3.21 -1.33 -5.57
CA PHE A 39 -3.73 -0.42 -4.55
C PHE A 39 -5.12 -0.82 -4.05
N PHE A 40 -6.10 -1.02 -4.95
CA PHE A 40 -7.46 -1.43 -4.56
C PHE A 40 -7.48 -2.80 -3.90
N ILE A 41 -6.62 -3.71 -4.36
CA ILE A 41 -6.44 -5.04 -3.75
C ILE A 41 -6.02 -4.92 -2.28
N LEU A 42 -5.17 -3.95 -1.96
CA LEU A 42 -4.57 -3.74 -0.64
C LEU A 42 -5.48 -2.93 0.27
N ALA A 43 -6.01 -1.83 -0.25
CA ALA A 43 -6.69 -0.82 0.53
C ALA A 43 -8.23 -1.05 0.63
N GLY A 44 -8.79 -1.91 -0.24
CA GLY A 44 -10.22 -2.25 -0.27
C GLY A 44 -11.09 -1.22 -0.99
N ASP A 45 -12.40 -1.48 -1.03
CA ASP A 45 -13.37 -0.65 -1.77
C ASP A 45 -13.44 0.78 -1.22
N ASP A 46 -13.26 0.94 0.10
CA ASP A 46 -13.23 2.24 0.77
C ASP A 46 -12.09 3.16 0.28
N ALA A 47 -11.02 2.59 -0.27
CA ALA A 47 -9.91 3.35 -0.81
C ALA A 47 -10.28 4.09 -2.11
N ALA A 48 -11.36 3.69 -2.79
CA ALA A 48 -11.88 4.43 -3.94
C ALA A 48 -12.36 5.83 -3.56
N PHE A 49 -12.80 6.02 -2.32
CA PHE A 49 -13.26 7.31 -1.81
C PHE A 49 -12.12 8.19 -1.30
N ALA A 50 -10.91 7.65 -1.11
CA ALA A 50 -9.76 8.39 -0.59
C ALA A 50 -9.36 9.61 -1.43
N PHE A 51 -9.59 9.54 -2.74
CA PHE A 51 -9.23 10.59 -3.69
C PHE A 51 -10.39 11.52 -4.04
N LEU A 52 -11.59 11.26 -3.51
CA LEU A 52 -12.70 12.18 -3.64
C LEU A 52 -12.56 13.32 -2.62
N PRO A 53 -12.94 14.55 -2.98
CA PRO A 53 -12.97 15.65 -2.02
C PRO A 53 -13.90 15.30 -0.85
N VAL A 54 -13.49 15.72 0.35
CA VAL A 54 -14.35 15.73 1.53
C VAL A 54 -15.03 17.10 1.53
N GLU A 55 -16.36 17.14 1.58
CA GLU A 55 -17.11 18.40 1.63
C GLU A 55 -16.97 19.03 3.01
N ASP A 56 -16.75 20.35 3.07
CA ASP A 56 -16.75 21.07 4.35
C ASP A 56 -18.15 21.00 4.97
N LEU A 57 -18.22 20.52 6.22
CA LEU A 57 -19.49 20.42 6.94
C LEU A 57 -19.78 21.74 7.69
N ASP A 58 -20.85 22.44 7.29
CA ASP A 58 -21.45 23.49 8.13
C ASP A 58 -22.52 22.85 9.04
N LEU A 59 -22.21 22.77 10.33
CA LEU A 59 -23.06 22.17 11.37
C LEU A 59 -23.59 23.20 12.36
N SER A 60 -23.52 24.49 12.03
CA SER A 60 -23.87 25.59 12.92
C SER A 60 -25.34 25.56 13.39
N GLU A 61 -26.24 24.97 12.61
CA GLU A 61 -27.67 24.82 12.92
C GLU A 61 -28.02 23.55 13.72
N GLN A 62 -27.07 22.66 13.99
CA GLN A 62 -27.32 21.41 14.72
C GLN A 62 -27.29 21.59 16.24
N ASP A 63 -28.07 20.77 16.95
CA ASP A 63 -27.99 20.65 18.40
C ASP A 63 -26.58 20.23 18.84
N GLU A 64 -26.11 20.76 19.97
CA GLU A 64 -24.74 20.55 20.48
C GLU A 64 -24.34 19.07 20.54
N GLY A 65 -25.23 18.20 21.01
CA GLY A 65 -24.92 16.76 21.15
C GLY A 65 -24.79 16.06 19.79
N LEU A 66 -25.61 16.46 18.81
CA LEU A 66 -25.54 15.97 17.44
C LEU A 66 -24.33 16.55 16.71
N ARG A 67 -24.01 17.82 16.92
CA ARG A 67 -22.87 18.51 16.32
C ARG A 67 -21.56 17.80 16.66
N VAL A 68 -21.32 17.51 17.95
CA VAL A 68 -20.10 16.82 18.39
C VAL A 68 -19.93 15.46 17.72
N ILE A 69 -21.02 14.68 17.57
CA ILE A 69 -20.96 13.36 16.91
C ILE A 69 -20.66 13.51 15.42
N LEU A 70 -21.28 14.48 14.75
CA LEU A 70 -21.10 14.71 13.32
C LEU A 70 -19.69 15.24 13.01
N GLU A 71 -19.17 16.17 13.80
CA GLU A 71 -17.78 16.68 13.70
C GLU A 71 -16.77 15.55 13.92
N ALA A 72 -16.95 14.73 14.95
CA ALA A 72 -16.07 13.58 15.21
C ALA A 72 -16.11 12.56 14.06
N THR A 73 -17.29 12.28 13.52
CA THR A 73 -17.45 11.36 12.37
C THR A 73 -16.78 11.93 11.11
N HIS A 74 -16.92 13.23 10.89
CA HIS A 74 -16.30 13.92 9.77
C HIS A 74 -14.77 13.89 9.84
N GLN A 75 -14.22 14.19 11.02
CA GLN A 75 -12.78 14.12 11.27
C GLN A 75 -12.23 12.70 11.05
N GLN A 76 -12.94 11.67 11.51
CA GLN A 76 -12.57 10.28 11.27
C GLN A 76 -12.54 9.92 9.77
N GLU A 77 -13.46 10.47 8.98
CA GLU A 77 -13.48 10.26 7.52
C GLU A 77 -12.29 10.96 6.84
N ILE A 78 -11.93 12.18 7.27
CA ILE A 78 -10.73 12.88 6.77
C ILE A 78 -9.47 12.05 7.05
N GLU A 79 -9.28 11.60 8.28
CA GLU A 79 -8.12 10.80 8.69
C GLU A 79 -8.03 9.48 7.92
N LYS A 80 -9.17 8.81 7.74
CA LYS A 80 -9.26 7.58 6.95
C LYS A 80 -8.82 7.80 5.49
N ARG A 81 -9.27 8.87 4.86
CA ARG A 81 -8.89 9.17 3.47
C ARG A 81 -7.41 9.52 3.36
N ASP A 82 -6.88 10.29 4.31
CA ASP A 82 -5.48 10.68 4.31
C ASP A 82 -4.55 9.47 4.48
N PHE A 83 -4.94 8.51 5.31
CA PHE A 83 -4.26 7.22 5.42
C PHE A 83 -4.18 6.48 4.07
N TYR A 84 -5.30 6.36 3.35
CA TYR A 84 -5.31 5.66 2.06
C TYR A 84 -4.44 6.37 1.01
N LYS A 85 -4.35 7.70 1.04
CA LYS A 85 -3.40 8.45 0.21
C LYS A 85 -1.95 8.10 0.56
N GLN A 86 -1.62 8.00 1.85
CA GLN A 86 -0.28 7.60 2.28
C GLN A 86 0.08 6.17 1.84
N VAL A 87 -0.87 5.22 1.96
CA VAL A 87 -0.73 3.85 1.42
C VAL A 87 -0.44 3.89 -0.08
N TYR A 88 -1.21 4.67 -0.84
CA TYR A 88 -1.01 4.80 -2.28
C TYR A 88 0.37 5.34 -2.64
N MET A 89 0.82 6.40 -1.96
CA MET A 89 2.13 7.02 -2.22
C MET A 89 3.27 6.06 -1.92
N LYS A 90 3.20 5.33 -0.81
CA LYS A 90 4.21 4.33 -0.44
C LYS A 90 4.27 3.16 -1.41
N LEU A 91 3.11 2.62 -1.77
CA LEU A 91 3.02 1.58 -2.79
C LEU A 91 3.67 2.06 -4.09
N THR A 92 3.31 3.26 -4.54
CA THR A 92 3.83 3.85 -5.77
C THR A 92 5.34 3.97 -5.74
N ASN A 93 5.93 4.45 -4.64
CA ASN A 93 7.39 4.53 -4.49
C ASN A 93 8.09 3.16 -4.60
N ILE A 94 7.51 2.11 -3.99
CA ILE A 94 8.08 0.75 -4.07
C ILE A 94 8.01 0.25 -5.52
N LEU A 95 6.88 0.47 -6.19
CA LEU A 95 6.66 0.03 -7.57
C LEU A 95 7.53 0.81 -8.57
N ASP A 96 7.73 2.12 -8.37
CA ASP A 96 8.64 2.93 -9.19
C ASP A 96 10.08 2.42 -9.11
N MET A 97 10.57 2.12 -7.90
CA MET A 97 11.91 1.54 -7.73
C MET A 97 12.03 0.16 -8.40
N LEU A 98 10.99 -0.67 -8.35
CA LEU A 98 10.97 -1.96 -9.05
C LEU A 98 10.99 -1.78 -10.57
N ASP A 99 10.20 -0.85 -11.10
CA ASP A 99 10.16 -0.56 -12.53
C ASP A 99 11.53 -0.08 -13.04
N ASP A 100 12.18 0.83 -12.32
CA ASP A 100 13.51 1.34 -12.67
C ASP A 100 14.56 0.22 -12.68
N LEU A 101 14.53 -0.68 -11.69
CA LEU A 101 15.45 -1.82 -11.62
C LEU A 101 15.17 -2.85 -12.72
N ASN A 102 13.90 -3.12 -13.01
CA ASN A 102 13.51 -4.05 -14.08
C ASN A 102 13.91 -3.49 -15.46
N LEU A 103 13.79 -2.19 -15.68
CA LEU A 103 14.30 -1.53 -16.89
C LEU A 103 15.83 -1.62 -16.99
N GLN A 104 16.56 -1.47 -15.87
CA GLN A 104 18.01 -1.68 -15.84
C GLN A 104 18.39 -3.12 -16.21
N LEU A 105 17.69 -4.13 -15.68
CA LEU A 105 17.92 -5.53 -16.05
C LEU A 105 17.70 -5.80 -17.53
N LEU A 106 16.68 -5.19 -18.13
CA LEU A 106 16.42 -5.30 -19.57
C LEU A 106 17.52 -4.66 -20.42
N ALA A 107 18.22 -3.66 -19.89
CA ALA A 107 19.31 -2.96 -20.57
C ALA A 107 20.68 -3.64 -20.41
N ILE A 108 20.84 -4.51 -19.40
CA ILE A 108 22.09 -5.20 -19.09
C ILE A 108 22.07 -6.62 -19.68
N SER A 109 23.09 -6.97 -20.47
CA SER A 109 23.27 -8.36 -20.89
C SER A 109 23.95 -9.17 -19.78
N LYS A 110 23.29 -10.23 -19.34
CA LYS A 110 23.80 -11.19 -18.36
C LYS A 110 25.11 -11.85 -18.79
N GLU A 111 25.35 -11.94 -20.10
CA GLU A 111 26.55 -12.59 -20.66
C GLU A 111 27.77 -11.66 -20.65
N THR A 112 27.57 -10.34 -20.76
CA THR A 112 28.68 -9.37 -20.85
C THR A 112 28.96 -8.64 -19.55
N SER A 113 27.97 -8.53 -18.65
CA SER A 113 28.05 -7.73 -17.43
C SER A 113 27.42 -8.48 -16.25
N LEU A 114 27.94 -9.67 -15.95
CA LEU A 114 27.38 -10.59 -14.95
C LEU A 114 27.32 -9.96 -13.54
N ASP A 115 28.35 -9.21 -13.15
CA ASP A 115 28.40 -8.59 -11.81
C ASP A 115 27.32 -7.50 -11.66
N ASP A 116 27.18 -6.62 -12.65
CA ASP A 116 26.14 -5.57 -12.68
C ASP A 116 24.74 -6.20 -12.71
N TYR A 117 24.54 -7.23 -13.55
CA TYR A 117 23.28 -7.98 -13.61
C TYR A 117 22.92 -8.56 -12.24
N THR A 118 23.86 -9.21 -11.57
CA THR A 118 23.64 -9.87 -10.27
C THR A 118 23.31 -8.85 -9.18
N GLN A 119 23.94 -7.67 -9.20
CA GLN A 119 23.64 -6.59 -8.26
C GLN A 119 22.22 -6.04 -8.45
N VAL A 120 21.80 -5.79 -9.69
CA VAL A 120 20.44 -5.29 -9.96
C VAL A 120 19.41 -6.37 -9.60
N GLU A 121 19.66 -7.64 -9.94
CA GLU A 121 18.79 -8.76 -9.56
C GLU A 121 18.62 -8.88 -8.03
N ALA A 122 19.70 -8.69 -7.26
CA ALA A 122 19.62 -8.66 -5.80
C ALA A 122 18.78 -7.49 -5.27
N GLN A 123 18.87 -6.32 -5.90
CA GLN A 123 18.05 -5.15 -5.54
C GLN A 123 16.57 -5.37 -5.87
N VAL A 124 16.25 -5.97 -7.02
CA VAL A 124 14.87 -6.36 -7.37
C VAL A 124 14.29 -7.27 -6.30
N ASN A 125 15.03 -8.31 -5.89
CA ASN A 125 14.60 -9.24 -4.85
C ASN A 125 14.39 -8.56 -3.47
N LEU A 126 15.22 -7.57 -3.14
CA LEU A 126 15.04 -6.77 -1.93
C LEU A 126 13.74 -5.96 -1.99
N TYR A 127 13.46 -5.28 -3.09
CA TYR A 127 12.24 -4.49 -3.23
C TYR A 127 10.98 -5.36 -3.37
N HIS A 128 11.07 -6.57 -3.90
CA HIS A 128 9.99 -7.55 -3.81
C HIS A 128 9.68 -7.93 -2.36
N SER A 129 10.70 -8.15 -1.55
CA SER A 129 10.51 -8.43 -0.12
C SER A 129 9.83 -7.24 0.57
N LYS A 130 10.28 -6.00 0.29
CA LYS A 130 9.64 -4.78 0.81
C LYS A 130 8.19 -4.63 0.36
N LEU A 131 7.88 -4.97 -0.90
CA LEU A 131 6.50 -4.94 -1.39
C LEU A 131 5.63 -5.94 -0.62
N LEU A 132 6.12 -7.17 -0.42
CA LEU A 132 5.40 -8.19 0.35
C LEU A 132 5.19 -7.77 1.80
N ASP A 133 6.21 -7.20 2.45
CA ASP A 133 6.12 -6.71 3.83
C ASP A 133 5.12 -5.55 3.93
N PHE A 134 5.24 -4.55 3.05
CA PHE A 134 4.28 -3.45 2.95
C PHE A 134 2.84 -3.95 2.75
N MET A 135 2.66 -4.95 1.88
CA MET A 135 1.35 -5.54 1.68
C MET A 135 0.81 -6.17 2.96
N ASN A 136 1.64 -6.93 3.67
CA ASN A 136 1.24 -7.55 4.93
C ASN A 136 0.81 -6.50 5.96
N ASP A 137 1.53 -5.39 6.04
CA ASP A 137 1.27 -4.31 7.01
C ASP A 137 -0.05 -3.57 6.71
N VAL A 138 -0.32 -3.25 5.45
CA VAL A 138 -1.58 -2.61 5.03
C VAL A 138 -2.79 -3.51 5.33
N PHE A 139 -2.65 -4.82 5.13
CA PHE A 139 -3.71 -5.78 5.44
C PHE A 139 -3.97 -5.92 6.94
N VAL A 140 -2.91 -6.00 7.76
CA VAL A 140 -3.04 -6.00 9.21
C VAL A 140 -3.73 -4.72 9.68
N TRP A 141 -3.41 -3.56 9.10
CA TRP A 141 -4.07 -2.31 9.46
C TRP A 141 -5.54 -2.27 9.04
N ARG A 142 -5.87 -2.76 7.83
CA ARG A 142 -7.26 -2.79 7.34
C ARG A 142 -8.17 -3.60 8.27
N ASP A 143 -7.68 -4.75 8.71
CA ASP A 143 -8.46 -5.67 9.55
C ASP A 143 -8.31 -5.35 11.06
N HIS A 144 -7.23 -4.66 11.46
CA HIS A 144 -6.92 -4.24 12.82
C HIS A 144 -6.22 -2.86 12.86
N LYS A 145 -7.00 -1.77 12.76
CA LYS A 145 -6.50 -0.37 12.76
C LYS A 145 -5.53 -0.06 13.91
N GLU A 146 -5.77 -0.65 15.08
CA GLU A 146 -4.96 -0.46 16.30
C GLU A 146 -3.55 -1.09 16.19
N MET A 147 -3.40 -2.13 15.36
CA MET A 147 -2.12 -2.86 15.20
C MET A 147 -1.22 -2.25 14.13
N GLY A 148 -1.75 -1.62 13.10
CA GLY A 148 -0.89 -1.07 12.06
C GLY A 148 -0.16 0.23 12.46
N ALA A 149 -0.58 0.89 13.54
CA ALA A 149 0.21 1.95 14.19
C ALA A 149 1.48 1.40 14.90
N LEU A 150 1.46 0.14 15.35
CA LEU A 150 2.60 -0.52 15.99
C LEU A 150 3.65 -1.00 14.98
N LEU A 151 3.29 -1.12 13.71
CA LEU A 151 4.21 -1.54 12.63
C LEU A 151 5.11 -0.40 12.12
N GLY A 152 4.95 0.81 12.66
CA GLY A 152 5.92 1.92 12.51
C GLY A 152 6.04 2.52 11.10
N GLU A 153 5.45 1.90 10.08
CA GLU A 153 5.57 2.38 8.72
C GLU A 153 4.65 3.57 8.47
N ILE A 154 3.36 3.48 8.77
CA ILE A 154 2.40 4.56 8.47
C ILE A 154 2.18 5.35 9.76
N LYS A 155 2.57 6.64 9.74
CA LYS A 155 2.34 7.51 10.90
C LYS A 155 0.83 7.64 11.10
N PRO A 156 0.33 7.54 12.35
CA PRO A 156 -1.02 8.00 12.63
C PRO A 156 -1.13 9.46 12.20
N ALA A 157 -2.32 9.86 11.72
CA ALA A 157 -2.62 11.27 11.51
C ALA A 157 -2.26 12.01 12.81
N ALA A 158 -1.55 13.13 12.70
CA ALA A 158 -1.08 13.87 13.86
C ALA A 158 -2.27 14.21 14.75
N THR A 159 -2.31 13.61 15.93
CA THR A 159 -3.13 14.09 17.04
C THR A 159 -2.37 15.26 17.64
N ASP A 160 -2.82 16.48 17.34
CA ASP A 160 -2.45 17.69 18.07
C ASP A 160 -2.95 17.60 19.53
#